data_AF-A0A0C2ME55-F1
#
_entry.id   AF-A0A0C2ME55-F1
#
_cell.length_a   1.000
_cell.length_b   1.000
_cell.length_c   1.000
_cell.angle_alpha   90.00
_cell.angle_beta   90.00
_cell.angle_gamma   90.00
#
_symmetry.space_group_name_H-M   'P 1'
#
loop_
_entity.id
_entity.type
_entity.pdbx_description
1 polymer ?
#
loop_
_entity_poly.entity_id
_entity_poly.type
_entity_poly.pdbx_seq_one_letter_code
_entity_poly.pdbx_strand_id
1 'polypeptide(L)'
;MIPLQLLALRTFPHTSTKYSPGLIVFGSEIKLPVDFLTKGGYHKPHHDYSRTHVEVKKIQEDLHDIFEKVKVNLNSSSSEFKKYYDRKLMERTFQNGEKVLVKNQNSMKIEPLFESPYEVI
;
A
#
# COMPACT_ATOMS: atom_id res chain seq x y z
N MET A 1 -14.21 -5.42 17.62
CA MET A 1 -13.00 -6.08 17.05
C MET A 1 -12.26 -5.23 16.02
N ILE A 2 -12.94 -4.35 15.27
CA ILE A 2 -12.36 -3.45 14.25
C ILE A 2 -11.12 -2.62 14.69
N PRO A 3 -11.10 -1.95 15.87
CA PRO A 3 -10.00 -1.04 16.20
C PRO A 3 -8.64 -1.73 16.37
N LEU A 4 -8.63 -2.95 16.89
CA LEU A 4 -7.38 -3.70 17.10
C LEU A 4 -6.77 -4.17 15.76
N GLN A 5 -7.62 -4.50 14.78
CA GLN A 5 -7.21 -4.86 13.43
C GLN A 5 -6.61 -3.67 12.69
N LEU A 6 -7.24 -2.50 12.80
CA LEU A 6 -6.70 -1.25 12.25
C LEU A 6 -5.35 -0.88 12.87
N LEU A 7 -5.18 -1.07 14.18
CA LEU A 7 -3.91 -0.85 14.85
C LEU A 7 -2.81 -1.75 14.27
N ALA A 8 -3.09 -3.05 14.15
CA ALA A 8 -2.15 -4.02 13.58
C ALA A 8 -1.73 -3.64 12.15
N LEU A 9 -2.68 -3.23 11.30
CA LEU A 9 -2.39 -2.78 9.95
C LEU A 9 -1.50 -1.52 9.89
N ARG A 10 -1.61 -0.63 10.88
CA ARG A 10 -0.81 0.61 10.93
C ARG A 10 0.60 0.37 11.46
N THR A 11 0.80 -0.64 12.30
CA THR A 11 2.10 -0.91 12.94
C THR A 11 2.93 -1.93 12.17
N PHE A 12 2.29 -2.81 11.40
CA PHE A 12 3.01 -3.85 10.67
C PHE A 12 3.57 -3.32 9.34
N PRO A 13 4.81 -3.69 8.97
CA PRO A 13 5.37 -3.30 7.67
C PRO A 13 4.59 -3.95 6.52
N HIS A 14 4.11 -3.13 5.58
CA HIS A 14 3.38 -3.64 4.43
C HIS A 14 4.34 -4.23 3.39
N THR A 15 3.92 -5.29 2.68
CA THR A 15 4.79 -6.05 1.77
C THR A 15 5.31 -5.21 0.60
N SER A 16 4.52 -4.26 0.09
CA SER A 16 4.91 -3.40 -1.05
C SER A 16 5.76 -2.20 -0.66
N THR A 17 5.50 -1.59 0.51
CA THR A 17 6.27 -0.43 0.97
C THR A 17 7.52 -0.84 1.74
N LYS A 18 7.50 -2.01 2.40
CA LYS A 18 8.47 -2.53 3.39
C LYS A 18 8.53 -1.75 4.71
N TYR A 19 7.69 -0.74 4.87
CA TYR A 19 7.61 0.12 6.06
C TYR A 19 6.19 0.12 6.63
N SER A 20 6.06 0.40 7.93
CA SER A 20 4.76 0.52 8.58
C SER A 20 4.05 1.80 8.15
N PRO A 21 2.72 1.79 7.95
CA PRO A 21 1.98 3.02 7.66
C PRO A 21 2.11 4.09 8.76
N GLY A 22 2.22 3.67 10.02
CA GLY A 22 2.45 4.57 11.16
C GLY A 22 3.75 5.35 11.01
N LEU A 23 4.85 4.68 10.66
CA LEU A 23 6.14 5.32 10.42
C LEU A 23 6.08 6.32 9.26
N ILE A 24 5.48 5.92 8.14
CA ILE A 24 5.40 6.76 6.93
C ILE A 24 4.61 8.05 7.20
N VAL A 25 3.50 7.96 7.95
CA VAL A 25 2.61 9.11 8.19
C VAL A 25 3.13 10.01 9.33
N PHE A 26 3.62 9.42 10.42
CA PHE A 26 3.97 10.17 11.63
C PHE A 26 5.47 10.41 11.81
N GLY A 27 6.32 9.87 10.94
CA GLY A 27 7.78 9.92 11.09
C GLY A 27 8.32 9.13 12.27
N SER A 28 7.47 8.31 12.91
CA SER A 28 7.86 7.46 14.04
C SER A 28 6.94 6.25 14.14
N GLU A 29 7.47 5.16 14.68
CA GLU A 29 6.67 3.95 14.93
C GLU A 29 5.62 4.21 16.02
N ILE A 30 4.41 3.68 15.79
CA ILE A 30 3.33 3.75 16.77
C ILE A 30 3.71 2.91 17.98
N LYS A 31 3.62 3.52 19.16
CA LYS A 31 3.98 2.91 20.43
C LYS A 31 2.85 2.00 20.90
N LEU A 32 3.13 0.71 21.03
CA LEU A 32 2.16 -0.29 21.48
C LEU A 32 2.32 -0.60 22.98
N PRO A 33 1.25 -1.04 23.67
CA PRO A 33 1.37 -1.47 25.06
C PRO A 33 2.40 -2.59 25.27
N VAL A 34 2.55 -3.49 24.30
CA VAL A 34 3.58 -4.55 24.33
C VAL A 34 5.00 -4.00 24.23
N ASP A 35 5.20 -2.85 23.57
CA ASP A 35 6.52 -2.21 23.51
C ASP A 35 6.96 -1.75 24.90
N PHE A 36 6.02 -1.34 25.76
CA PHE A 36 6.34 -0.94 27.13
C PHE A 36 6.89 -2.11 27.95
N LEU A 37 6.27 -3.29 27.80
CA LEU A 37 6.66 -4.51 28.51
C LEU A 37 7.97 -5.10 27.96
N THR A 38 8.15 -5.10 26.63
CA THR A 38 9.29 -5.74 25.96
C THR A 38 10.53 -4.85 25.89
N LYS A 39 10.37 -3.53 25.73
CA LYS A 39 11.47 -2.56 25.63
C LYS A 39 11.81 -1.89 26.96
N GLY A 40 11.27 -2.40 28.08
CA GLY A 40 11.72 -2.06 29.43
C GLY A 40 11.24 -0.71 29.98
N GLY A 41 10.05 -0.24 29.60
CA GLY A 41 9.51 1.05 30.03
C GLY A 41 10.35 2.25 29.54
N TYR A 42 9.72 3.42 29.39
CA TYR A 42 10.45 4.61 28.91
C TYR A 42 11.43 5.11 29.96
N HIS A 43 12.72 4.77 29.81
CA HIS A 43 13.80 5.69 30.16
C HIS A 43 14.10 6.54 28.92
N LYS A 44 13.24 7.50 28.61
CA LYS A 44 13.70 8.62 27.77
C LYS A 44 14.53 9.52 28.67
N PRO A 45 15.80 9.85 28.32
CA PRO A 45 16.46 10.96 28.99
C PRO A 45 15.59 12.20 28.83
N HIS A 46 15.58 13.04 29.86
CA HIS A 46 14.92 14.34 29.87
C HIS A 46 15.18 15.04 28.51
N HIS A 47 14.11 15.36 27.75
CA HIS A 47 14.28 16.06 26.47
C HIS A 47 14.98 17.38 26.80
N ASP A 48 16.24 17.50 26.39
CA ASP A 48 16.93 18.78 26.42
C ASP A 48 16.30 19.65 25.32
N TYR A 49 15.31 20.46 25.74
CA TYR A 49 14.54 21.36 24.87
C TYR A 49 15.45 22.30 24.06
N SER A 50 16.72 22.47 24.46
CA SER A 50 17.73 23.24 23.74
C SER A 50 18.06 22.67 22.36
N ARG A 51 17.83 21.36 22.12
CA ARG A 51 18.21 20.65 20.87
C ARG A 51 17.04 20.19 20.01
N THR A 52 15.81 20.62 20.31
CA THR A 52 14.60 20.20 19.58
C THR A 52 14.68 20.47 18.08
N HIS A 53 15.30 21.57 17.66
CA HIS A 53 15.46 21.91 16.24
C HIS A 53 16.33 20.90 15.47
N VAL A 54 17.38 20.36 16.11
CA VAL A 54 18.25 19.32 15.51
C VAL A 54 17.49 18.01 15.36
N GLU A 55 16.72 17.63 16.38
CA GLU A 55 15.93 16.40 16.37
C GLU A 55 14.83 16.43 15.30
N VAL A 56 14.12 17.56 15.16
CA VAL A 56 13.11 17.75 14.10
C VAL A 56 13.75 17.68 12.72
N LYS A 57 14.90 18.33 12.52
CA LYS A 57 15.60 18.28 11.23
C LYS A 57 16.01 16.86 10.87
N LYS A 58 16.52 16.10 11.84
CA LYS A 58 16.87 14.69 11.64
C LYS A 58 15.66 13.85 11.23
N ILE A 59 14.51 14.03 11.89
CA ILE A 59 13.27 13.32 11.53
C ILE A 59 12.85 13.64 10.09
N GLN A 60 13.01 14.89 9.65
CA GLN A 60 12.69 15.28 8.28
C GLN A 60 13.63 14.62 7.26
N GLU A 61 14.93 14.59 7.53
CA GLU A 61 15.93 13.92 6.69
C GLU A 61 15.66 12.40 6.63
N ASP A 62 15.45 11.75 7.78
CA ASP A 62 15.14 10.33 7.87
C ASP A 62 13.84 9.99 7.10
N LEU A 63 12.81 10.82 7.23
CA LEU A 63 11.56 10.66 6.48
C LEU A 63 11.76 10.79 4.98
N HIS A 64 12.55 11.76 4.54
CA HIS A 64 12.84 11.96 3.12
C HIS A 64 13.49 10.70 2.52
N ASP A 65 14.49 10.15 3.19
CA ASP A 65 15.16 8.91 2.79
C ASP A 65 14.20 7.71 2.76
N ILE A 66 13.31 7.61 3.76
CA ILE A 66 12.28 6.57 3.80
C ILE A 66 11.33 6.72 2.59
N PHE A 67 10.88 7.93 2.28
CA PHE A 67 9.97 8.16 1.16
C PHE A 67 10.60 7.79 -0.19
N GLU A 68 11.88 8.12 -0.41
CA GLU A 68 12.59 7.72 -1.62
C GLU A 68 12.67 6.19 -1.75
N LYS A 69 12.97 5.49 -0.65
CA LYS A 69 12.97 4.01 -0.64
C LYS A 69 11.57 3.44 -0.88
N VAL A 70 10.54 4.02 -0.28
CA VAL A 70 9.14 3.60 -0.47
C VAL A 70 8.73 3.73 -1.94
N LYS A 71 9.08 4.84 -2.62
CA LYS A 71 8.79 5.03 -4.05
C LYS A 71 9.43 3.93 -4.90
N VAL A 72 10.70 3.63 -4.66
CA VAL A 72 11.42 2.55 -5.38
C VAL A 72 10.75 1.19 -5.14
N ASN A 73 10.43 0.88 -3.88
CA ASN A 73 9.77 -0.37 -3.51
C ASN A 73 8.38 -0.51 -4.15
N LEU A 74 7.60 0.57 -4.20
CA LEU A 74 6.28 0.59 -4.84
C LEU A 74 6.38 0.38 -6.34
N ASN A 75 7.31 1.03 -7.02
CA ASN A 75 7.51 0.85 -8.46
C ASN A 75 7.92 -0.60 -8.80
N SER A 76 8.84 -1.16 -8.01
CA SER A 76 9.25 -2.56 -8.15
C SER A 76 8.08 -3.52 -7.90
N SER A 77 7.36 -3.34 -6.78
CA SER A 77 6.21 -4.19 -6.44
C SER A 77 5.10 -4.08 -7.50
N SER A 78 4.81 -2.88 -7.99
CA SER A 78 3.82 -2.65 -9.05
C SER A 78 4.19 -3.37 -10.34
N SER A 79 5.48 -3.30 -10.72
CA SER A 79 6.00 -4.01 -11.90
C SER A 79 5.87 -5.53 -11.74
N GLU A 80 6.22 -6.07 -10.58
CA GLU A 80 6.10 -7.51 -10.30
C GLU A 80 4.64 -7.97 -10.25
N PHE A 81 3.74 -7.17 -9.65
CA PHE A 81 2.30 -7.46 -9.67
C PHE A 81 1.73 -7.42 -11.08
N LYS A 82 2.14 -6.46 -11.91
CA LYS A 82 1.75 -6.39 -13.31
C LYS A 82 2.21 -7.64 -14.07
N LYS A 83 3.49 -8.00 -13.98
CA LYS A 83 4.01 -9.25 -14.57
C LYS A 83 3.25 -10.47 -14.10
N TYR A 84 2.97 -10.57 -12.79
CA TYR A 84 2.23 -11.69 -12.21
C TYR A 84 0.79 -11.79 -12.73
N TYR A 85 0.11 -10.65 -12.88
CA TYR A 85 -1.26 -10.62 -13.40
C TYR A 85 -1.28 -10.91 -14.90
N ASP A 86 -0.36 -10.31 -15.65
CA ASP A 86 -0.26 -10.42 -17.11
C ASP A 86 0.26 -11.80 -17.57
N ARG A 87 0.88 -12.61 -16.70
CA ARG A 87 1.45 -13.92 -17.07
C ARG A 87 0.45 -14.92 -17.69
N LYS A 88 -0.85 -14.74 -17.44
CA LYS A 88 -1.94 -15.57 -18.01
C LYS A 88 -2.81 -14.77 -18.98
N LEU A 89 -2.46 -13.53 -19.25
CA LEU A 89 -3.20 -12.68 -20.16
C LEU A 89 -2.96 -13.18 -21.58
N MET A 90 -4.04 -13.57 -22.25
CA MET A 90 -4.03 -13.74 -23.69
C MET A 90 -4.39 -12.38 -24.28
N GLU A 91 -3.41 -11.71 -24.89
CA GLU A 91 -3.65 -10.44 -25.56
C GLU A 91 -4.71 -10.63 -26.65
N ARG A 92 -5.83 -9.91 -26.51
CA ARG A 92 -6.87 -9.84 -27.52
C ARG A 92 -6.75 -8.48 -28.19
N THR A 93 -6.40 -8.49 -29.47
CA THR A 93 -6.47 -7.29 -30.31
C THR A 93 -7.79 -7.32 -31.06
N PHE A 94 -8.45 -6.18 -31.16
CA PHE A 94 -9.71 -6.05 -31.88
C PHE A 94 -9.51 -5.11 -33.07
N GLN A 95 -10.14 -5.43 -34.19
CA GLN A 95 -10.12 -4.57 -35.39
C GLN A 95 -11.45 -3.84 -35.55
N ASN A 96 -11.39 -2.65 -36.17
CA ASN A 96 -12.61 -1.91 -36.52
C ASN A 96 -13.50 -2.77 -37.42
N GLY A 97 -14.78 -2.89 -37.05
CA GLY A 97 -15.76 -3.77 -37.70
C GLY A 97 -15.87 -5.18 -37.11
N GLU A 98 -15.04 -5.53 -36.12
CA GLU A 98 -15.13 -6.84 -35.45
C GLU A 98 -16.31 -6.87 -34.47
N LYS A 99 -17.04 -8.00 -34.45
CA LYS A 99 -18.16 -8.22 -33.53
C LYS A 99 -17.68 -8.84 -32.23
N VAL A 100 -17.87 -8.14 -31.13
CA VAL A 100 -17.44 -8.55 -29.80
C VAL A 100 -18.61 -8.62 -28.83
N LEU A 101 -18.56 -9.55 -27.89
CA LEU A 101 -19.54 -9.67 -26.80
C LEU A 101 -18.99 -8.97 -25.57
N VAL A 102 -19.79 -8.08 -24.97
CA VAL A 102 -19.41 -7.38 -23.73
C VAL A 102 -19.92 -8.16 -22.54
N LYS A 103 -19.03 -8.41 -21.57
CA LYS A 103 -19.37 -9.10 -20.33
C LYS A 103 -20.04 -8.13 -19.35
N ASN A 104 -21.25 -8.44 -18.93
CA ASN A 104 -21.90 -7.73 -17.83
C ASN A 104 -21.22 -8.11 -16.50
N GLN A 105 -20.67 -7.13 -15.79
CA GLN A 105 -19.97 -7.36 -14.52
C GLN A 105 -20.91 -7.55 -13.33
N ASN A 106 -22.17 -7.14 -13.47
CA ASN A 106 -23.18 -7.10 -12.40
C ASN A 106 -24.38 -8.02 -12.67
N SER A 107 -24.24 -9.00 -13.57
CA SER A 107 -25.34 -9.91 -13.92
C SER A 107 -25.82 -10.72 -12.71
N MET A 108 -27.13 -10.85 -12.53
CA MET A 108 -27.69 -11.79 -11.56
C MET A 108 -27.46 -13.24 -11.99
N LYS A 109 -27.60 -14.21 -11.06
CA LYS A 109 -27.21 -15.63 -11.26
C LYS A 109 -27.88 -16.34 -12.46
N ILE A 110 -28.99 -15.80 -12.98
CA ILE A 110 -29.77 -16.36 -14.10
C ILE A 110 -29.73 -15.44 -15.34
N GLU A 111 -29.21 -14.23 -15.22
CA GLU A 111 -29.11 -13.31 -16.35
C GLU A 111 -27.96 -13.70 -17.28
N PRO A 112 -28.10 -13.44 -18.59
CA PRO A 112 -27.01 -13.69 -19.53
C PRO A 112 -25.78 -12.84 -19.17
N LEU A 113 -24.63 -13.50 -19.06
CA LEU A 113 -23.37 -12.89 -18.66
C LEU A 113 -22.77 -11.99 -19.77
N PHE A 114 -23.17 -12.23 -21.01
CA PHE A 114 -22.69 -11.52 -22.19
C PHE A 114 -23.85 -10.88 -22.93
N GLU A 115 -23.70 -9.61 -23.27
CA GLU A 115 -24.66 -8.87 -24.07
C GLU A 115 -24.46 -9.12 -25.57
N SER A 116 -25.41 -8.64 -26.38
CA SER A 116 -25.42 -8.78 -27.83
C SER A 116 -24.11 -8.33 -28.51
N PRO A 117 -23.83 -8.81 -29.73
CA PRO A 117 -22.61 -8.46 -30.43
C PRO A 117 -22.58 -6.97 -30.76
N TYR A 118 -21.60 -6.28 -30.20
CA TYR A 118 -21.26 -4.90 -30.51
C TYR A 118 -20.17 -4.86 -31.58
N GLU A 119 -20.20 -3.84 -32.41
CA GLU A 119 -19.17 -3.60 -33.41
C GLU A 119 -18.13 -2.64 -32.84
N VAL A 120 -16.85 -2.96 -33.02
CA VAL A 120 -15.74 -2.08 -32.62
C VAL A 120 -15.64 -0.94 -33.64
N ILE A 121 -15.82 0.31 -33.20
CA ILE A 121 -15.75 1.54 -34.01
C ILE A 121 -14.38 2.19 -33.87
#